data_AF-A0A3L7RQM2-F1
#
_entry.id   AF-A0A3L7RQM2-F1
#
_cell.length_a   1.000
_cell.length_b   1.000
_cell.length_c   1.000
_cell.angle_alpha   90.00
_cell.angle_beta   90.00
_cell.angle_gamma   90.00
#
_symmetry.space_group_name_H-M   'P 1'
#
loop_
_entity.id
_entity.type
_entity.pdbx_description
1 polymer ?
#
loop_
_entity_poly.entity_id
_entity_poly.type
_entity_poly.pdbx_seq_one_letter_code
_entity_poly.pdbx_strand_id
1 'polypeptide(L)'
;MSQSGQVSRRHALASAAALVSGSSLFLADSKKAAAMQDEKHPWVDAHSHIWTTDLAKYPLRNNQAVDVLAPRSFTDEELMAVAQPEGVGRVVLIQHHPYHGFDNSYLIDTWKKHPDRFRIVAQIDDKKGDVVILMKQMLKTGVTGFRIGPRDDQP
;
A
#
# COMPACT_ATOMS: atom_id res chain seq x y z
N MET A 1 8.36 -41.84 9.98
CA MET A 1 8.30 -40.85 8.88
C MET A 1 8.44 -39.47 9.52
N SER A 2 9.65 -38.91 9.51
CA SER A 2 9.96 -37.60 10.11
C SER A 2 9.36 -36.47 9.29
N GLN A 3 8.52 -35.63 9.89
CA GLN A 3 8.20 -34.32 9.34
C GLN A 3 9.28 -33.33 9.76
N SER A 4 9.99 -32.80 8.78
CA SER A 4 10.90 -31.66 8.93
C SER A 4 10.10 -30.41 9.27
N GLY A 5 10.25 -29.88 10.49
CA GLY A 5 9.69 -28.59 10.87
C GLY A 5 10.38 -27.46 10.09
N GLN A 6 9.73 -26.93 9.06
CA GLN A 6 10.21 -25.72 8.39
C GLN A 6 10.12 -24.55 9.36
N VAL A 7 11.28 -24.01 9.74
CA VAL A 7 11.39 -22.77 10.49
C VAL A 7 10.86 -21.63 9.61
N SER A 8 9.70 -21.09 9.98
CA SER A 8 9.15 -19.90 9.33
C SER A 8 10.01 -18.67 9.66
N ARG A 9 10.11 -17.73 8.71
CA ARG A 9 10.80 -16.43 8.91
C ARG A 9 10.35 -15.69 10.18
N ARG A 10 9.10 -15.93 10.62
CA ARG A 10 8.57 -15.38 11.88
C ARG A 10 9.30 -15.91 13.13
N HIS A 11 9.72 -17.19 13.13
CA HIS A 11 10.49 -17.77 14.22
C HIS A 11 11.93 -17.27 14.26
N ALA A 12 12.56 -17.08 13.10
CA ALA A 12 13.95 -16.58 13.04
C ALA A 12 14.11 -15.16 13.60
N LEU A 13 13.09 -14.31 13.50
CA LEU A 13 13.12 -12.93 14.01
C LEU A 13 12.88 -12.83 15.52
N ALA A 14 12.28 -13.84 16.15
CA ALA A 14 12.06 -13.86 17.60
C ALA A 14 13.35 -14.16 18.38
N SER A 15 14.33 -14.83 17.77
CA SER A 15 15.54 -15.29 18.45
C SER A 15 16.73 -14.33 18.41
N ALA A 16 16.64 -13.17 17.75
CA ALA A 16 17.77 -12.25 17.54
C ALA A 16 17.76 -11.00 18.45
N ALA A 17 16.94 -10.97 19.50
CA ALA A 17 16.75 -9.79 20.34
C ALA A 17 17.61 -9.79 21.63
N ALA A 18 18.90 -10.11 21.53
CA ALA A 18 19.83 -9.90 22.64
C ALA A 18 21.04 -9.08 22.15
N LEU A 19 21.23 -7.90 22.76
CA LEU A 19 22.39 -7.00 22.71
C LEU A 19 22.41 -5.86 21.67
N VAL A 20 21.54 -4.84 21.83
CA VAL A 20 21.85 -3.41 21.54
C VAL A 20 20.99 -2.52 22.45
N SER A 21 21.55 -1.94 23.52
CA SER A 21 20.79 -1.35 24.65
C SER A 21 20.36 0.12 24.51
N GLY A 22 20.21 0.64 23.29
CA GLY A 22 19.74 2.03 23.08
C GLY A 22 18.60 2.16 22.08
N SER A 23 18.66 1.43 20.96
CA SER A 23 17.64 1.46 19.90
C SER A 23 16.55 0.40 20.04
N SER A 24 16.70 -0.52 21.00
CA SER A 24 15.84 -1.70 21.18
C SER A 24 14.48 -1.41 21.82
N LEU A 25 14.37 -0.38 22.65
CA LEU A 25 13.10 -0.02 23.30
C LEU A 25 12.06 0.50 22.29
N PHE A 26 12.44 1.43 21.40
CA PHE A 26 11.55 1.96 20.37
C PHE A 26 11.11 0.90 19.35
N LEU A 27 12.03 0.03 18.92
CA LEU A 27 11.72 -1.07 17.99
C LEU A 27 10.83 -2.14 18.63
N ALA A 28 10.96 -2.39 19.93
CA ALA A 28 10.11 -3.32 20.67
C ALA A 28 8.67 -2.79 20.77
N ASP A 29 8.49 -1.49 21.05
CA ASP A 29 7.16 -0.87 21.11
C ASP A 29 6.44 -0.86 19.75
N SER A 30 7.13 -0.53 18.66
CA SER A 30 6.53 -0.59 17.32
C SER A 30 6.12 -2.01 16.92
N LYS A 31 6.95 -3.03 17.23
CA LYS A 31 6.62 -4.43 16.96
C LYS A 31 5.45 -4.93 17.80
N LYS A 32 5.38 -4.52 19.07
CA LYS A 32 4.28 -4.88 19.97
C LYS A 32 2.97 -4.21 19.55
N ALA A 33 3.03 -2.94 19.16
CA ALA A 33 1.88 -2.22 18.61
C ALA A 33 1.38 -2.85 17.29
N ALA A 34 2.29 -3.19 16.38
CA ALA A 34 1.94 -3.88 15.14
C ALA A 34 1.33 -5.28 15.40
N ALA A 35 1.89 -6.05 16.33
CA ALA A 35 1.34 -7.35 16.71
C ALA A 35 -0.05 -7.24 17.33
N MET A 36 -0.28 -6.25 18.19
CA MET A 36 -1.58 -6.00 18.83
C MET A 36 -2.63 -5.49 17.81
N GLN A 37 -2.20 -4.74 16.80
CA GLN A 37 -3.06 -4.38 15.66
C GLN A 37 -3.44 -5.60 14.82
N ASP A 38 -2.50 -6.52 14.59
CA ASP A 38 -2.74 -7.77 13.87
C ASP A 38 -3.71 -8.71 14.62
N GLU A 39 -3.71 -8.70 15.95
CA GLU A 39 -4.70 -9.47 16.73
C GLU A 39 -6.10 -8.86 16.64
N LYS A 40 -6.20 -7.53 16.69
CA LYS A 40 -7.49 -6.82 16.64
C LYS A 40 -8.09 -6.81 15.23
N HIS A 41 -7.25 -6.68 14.21
CA HIS A 41 -7.67 -6.59 12.80
C HIS A 41 -6.83 -7.56 11.96
N PRO A 42 -7.11 -8.87 12.01
CA PRO A 42 -6.26 -9.90 11.43
C PRO A 42 -6.27 -9.92 9.90
N TRP A 43 -7.28 -9.34 9.27
CA TRP A 43 -7.51 -9.48 7.84
C TRP A 43 -6.75 -8.45 7.00
N VAL A 44 -6.47 -8.84 5.76
CA VAL A 44 -5.87 -8.00 4.74
C VAL A 44 -6.85 -7.91 3.58
N ASP A 45 -7.28 -6.70 3.24
CA ASP A 45 -7.95 -6.47 1.95
C ASP A 45 -6.86 -6.35 0.87
N ALA A 46 -6.92 -7.24 -0.11
CA ALA A 46 -5.93 -7.32 -1.18
C ALA A 46 -6.24 -6.42 -2.38
N HIS A 47 -7.39 -5.72 -2.40
CA HIS A 47 -7.77 -4.86 -3.51
C HIS A 47 -8.76 -3.77 -3.08
N SER A 48 -8.24 -2.57 -2.81
CA SER A 48 -9.08 -1.37 -2.68
C SER A 48 -8.52 -0.19 -3.47
N HIS A 49 -9.40 0.75 -3.81
CA HIS A 49 -9.04 2.02 -4.45
C HIS A 49 -9.28 3.16 -3.46
N ILE A 50 -8.48 4.22 -3.56
CA ILE A 50 -8.71 5.48 -2.84
C ILE A 50 -8.51 6.66 -3.77
N TRP A 51 -9.21 7.75 -3.50
CA TRP A 51 -9.05 9.04 -4.18
C TRP A 51 -9.50 10.17 -3.27
N THR A 52 -9.08 11.39 -3.61
CA THR A 52 -9.34 12.60 -2.83
C THR A 52 -9.85 13.72 -3.72
N THR A 53 -10.52 14.71 -3.12
CA THR A 53 -10.94 15.94 -3.78
C THR A 53 -9.88 17.05 -3.74
N ASP A 54 -8.69 16.79 -3.17
CA ASP A 54 -7.53 17.70 -3.26
C ASP A 54 -6.90 17.65 -4.66
N LEU A 55 -7.62 18.19 -5.65
CA LEU A 55 -7.23 18.15 -7.05
C LEU A 55 -6.06 19.08 -7.40
N ALA A 56 -5.74 20.02 -6.50
CA ALA A 56 -4.56 20.86 -6.65
C ALA A 56 -3.28 20.06 -6.46
N LYS A 57 -3.29 19.11 -5.51
CA LYS A 57 -2.16 18.22 -5.24
C LYS A 57 -2.20 16.94 -6.07
N TYR A 58 -3.39 16.37 -6.27
CA TYR A 58 -3.59 15.10 -6.97
C TYR A 58 -4.59 15.27 -8.12
N PRO A 59 -4.16 15.83 -9.26
CA PRO A 59 -5.05 16.11 -10.38
C PRO A 59 -5.65 14.83 -10.96
N LEU A 60 -6.86 14.96 -11.51
CA LEU A 60 -7.46 13.89 -12.32
C LEU A 60 -6.81 13.89 -13.71
N ARG A 61 -6.61 12.70 -14.28
CA ARG A 61 -6.04 12.53 -15.62
C ARG A 61 -6.89 13.26 -16.64
N ASN A 62 -6.25 13.68 -17.74
CA ASN A 62 -6.93 14.31 -18.88
C ASN A 62 -7.81 15.51 -18.51
N ASN A 63 -7.51 16.20 -17.39
CA ASN A 63 -8.31 17.31 -16.87
C ASN A 63 -9.80 16.95 -16.67
N GLN A 64 -10.09 15.70 -16.30
CA GLN A 64 -11.45 15.30 -15.95
C GLN A 64 -12.00 16.19 -14.85
N ALA A 65 -13.30 16.48 -14.95
CA ALA A 65 -13.99 17.24 -13.93
C ALA A 65 -14.27 16.36 -12.69
N VAL A 66 -14.38 16.99 -11.53
CA VAL A 66 -14.48 16.33 -10.23
C VAL A 66 -15.77 15.50 -10.04
N ASP A 67 -16.78 15.71 -10.89
CA ASP A 67 -18.06 15.00 -10.91
C ASP A 67 -17.94 13.55 -11.39
N VAL A 68 -16.81 13.17 -12.04
CA VAL A 68 -16.55 11.77 -12.41
C VAL A 68 -16.26 10.86 -11.21
N LEU A 69 -15.98 11.44 -10.03
CA LEU A 69 -15.68 10.72 -8.80
C LEU A 69 -16.95 10.09 -8.21
N ALA A 70 -16.95 8.78 -8.05
CA ALA A 70 -18.07 8.02 -7.50
C ALA A 70 -17.59 6.91 -6.54
N PRO A 71 -17.86 7.01 -5.22
CA PRO A 71 -18.34 8.20 -4.50
C PRO A 71 -17.43 9.43 -4.68
N ARG A 72 -17.95 10.61 -4.32
CA ARG A 72 -17.24 11.88 -4.52
C ARG A 72 -15.88 11.96 -3.80
N SER A 73 -15.72 11.24 -2.70
CA SER A 73 -14.47 11.04 -1.97
C SER A 73 -14.40 9.58 -1.50
N PHE A 74 -13.19 9.04 -1.45
CA PHE A 74 -12.91 7.79 -0.77
C PHE A 74 -11.43 7.76 -0.33
N THR A 75 -11.10 8.51 0.72
CA THR A 75 -9.74 8.65 1.26
C THR A 75 -9.31 7.40 2.04
N ASP A 76 -8.05 7.37 2.49
CA ASP A 76 -7.57 6.29 3.36
C ASP A 76 -8.27 6.24 4.72
N GLU A 77 -8.69 7.37 5.28
CA GLU A 77 -9.52 7.39 6.49
C GLU A 77 -10.92 6.84 6.22
N GLU A 78 -11.55 7.24 5.11
CA GLU A 78 -12.89 6.75 4.71
C GLU A 78 -12.86 5.24 4.43
N LEU A 79 -11.84 4.75 3.73
CA LEU A 79 -11.61 3.33 3.52
C LEU A 79 -11.51 2.57 4.84
N MET A 80 -10.66 3.03 5.78
CA MET A 80 -10.47 2.31 7.04
C MET A 80 -11.68 2.42 7.98
N ALA A 81 -12.47 3.48 7.89
CA ALA A 81 -13.73 3.59 8.62
C ALA A 81 -14.74 2.49 8.23
N VAL A 82 -14.67 2.02 6.98
CA VAL A 82 -15.48 0.87 6.50
C VAL A 82 -14.79 -0.46 6.77
N ALA A 83 -13.47 -0.54 6.60
CA ALA A 83 -12.73 -1.80 6.65
C ALA A 83 -12.46 -2.31 8.07
N GLN A 84 -12.13 -1.42 9.02
CA GLN A 84 -11.76 -1.82 10.39
C GLN A 84 -12.89 -2.52 11.17
N PRO A 85 -14.17 -2.09 11.08
CA PRO A 85 -15.29 -2.80 11.71
C PRO A 85 -15.38 -4.29 11.29
N GLU A 86 -14.94 -4.61 10.07
CA GLU A 86 -14.91 -5.97 9.53
C GLU A 86 -13.63 -6.76 9.90
N GLY A 87 -12.79 -6.19 10.76
CA GLY A 87 -11.52 -6.81 11.17
C GLY A 87 -10.39 -6.67 10.15
N VAL A 88 -10.51 -5.78 9.16
CA VAL A 88 -9.44 -5.50 8.19
C VAL A 88 -8.50 -4.43 8.74
N GLY A 89 -7.24 -4.83 8.96
CA GLY A 89 -6.21 -3.96 9.55
C GLY A 89 -5.21 -3.40 8.54
N ARG A 90 -5.10 -4.06 7.38
CA ARG A 90 -4.13 -3.75 6.33
C ARG A 90 -4.78 -3.85 4.97
N VAL A 91 -4.31 -3.03 4.04
CA VAL A 91 -4.91 -2.96 2.70
C VAL A 91 -3.83 -2.85 1.62
N VAL A 92 -4.03 -3.53 0.50
CA VAL A 92 -3.30 -3.30 -0.73
C VAL A 92 -4.08 -2.30 -1.59
N LEU A 93 -3.53 -1.09 -1.70
CA LEU A 93 -4.07 0.00 -2.50
C LEU A 93 -3.72 -0.23 -3.97
N ILE A 94 -4.73 -0.26 -4.82
CA ILE A 94 -4.58 -0.46 -6.26
C ILE A 94 -4.77 0.88 -6.95
N GLN A 95 -3.81 1.25 -7.80
CA GLN A 95 -3.90 2.48 -8.57
C GLN A 95 -5.15 2.49 -9.48
N HIS A 96 -5.92 3.57 -9.41
CA HIS A 96 -7.17 3.72 -10.17
C HIS A 96 -6.91 4.41 -11.52
N HIS A 97 -6.72 3.61 -12.57
CA HIS A 97 -6.44 4.12 -13.94
C HIS A 97 -7.42 5.16 -14.43
N PRO A 98 -8.76 4.99 -14.27
CA PRO A 98 -9.73 5.93 -14.81
C PRO A 98 -9.62 7.35 -14.24
N TYR A 99 -9.13 7.51 -13.01
CA TYR A 99 -9.01 8.83 -12.36
C TYR A 99 -7.61 9.41 -12.42
N HIS A 100 -6.57 8.59 -12.22
CA HIS A 100 -5.21 9.11 -12.03
C HIS A 100 -4.17 8.52 -13.00
N GLY A 101 -4.55 7.56 -13.85
CA GLY A 101 -3.62 6.98 -14.82
C GLY A 101 -2.36 6.41 -14.15
N PHE A 102 -1.19 6.84 -14.63
CA PHE A 102 0.14 6.49 -14.10
C PHE A 102 0.60 7.37 -12.92
N ASP A 103 -0.19 8.35 -12.49
CA ASP A 103 0.13 9.16 -11.30
C ASP A 103 -0.24 8.39 -10.03
N ASN A 104 0.76 7.81 -9.38
CA ASN A 104 0.61 7.04 -8.14
C ASN A 104 0.83 7.90 -6.87
N SER A 105 0.96 9.22 -7.01
CA SER A 105 1.43 10.10 -5.93
C SER A 105 0.55 10.06 -4.68
N TYR A 106 -0.78 10.02 -4.84
CA TYR A 106 -1.69 9.95 -3.69
C TYR A 106 -1.48 8.66 -2.88
N LEU A 107 -1.40 7.51 -3.56
CA LEU A 107 -1.17 6.21 -2.91
C LEU A 107 0.18 6.18 -2.18
N ILE A 108 1.22 6.73 -2.82
CA ILE A 108 2.57 6.82 -2.23
C ILE A 108 2.57 7.70 -0.97
N ASP A 109 1.91 8.85 -1.02
CA ASP A 109 1.83 9.75 0.13
C ASP A 109 0.98 9.14 1.26
N THR A 110 -0.11 8.44 0.96
CA THR A 110 -0.87 7.66 1.93
C THR A 110 -0.03 6.56 2.58
N TRP A 111 0.78 5.83 1.81
CA TRP A 111 1.70 4.85 2.36
C TRP A 111 2.74 5.48 3.29
N LYS A 112 3.30 6.64 2.95
CA LYS A 112 4.26 7.35 3.83
C LYS A 112 3.63 7.73 5.18
N LYS A 113 2.34 8.11 5.20
CA LYS A 113 1.60 8.39 6.44
C LYS A 113 1.37 7.12 7.28
N HIS A 114 1.12 5.99 6.62
CA HIS A 114 0.72 4.73 7.26
C HIS A 114 1.49 3.51 6.71
N PRO A 115 2.82 3.44 6.91
CA PRO A 115 3.68 2.47 6.22
C PRO A 115 3.45 1.01 6.65
N ASP A 116 2.89 0.80 7.85
CA ASP A 116 2.56 -0.53 8.38
C ASP A 116 1.17 -1.02 7.94
N ARG A 117 0.33 -0.13 7.42
CA ARG A 117 -1.06 -0.41 7.04
C ARG A 117 -1.21 -0.74 5.57
N PHE A 118 -0.48 -0.02 4.71
CA PHE A 118 -0.71 -0.06 3.27
C PHE A 118 0.45 -0.67 2.50
N ARG A 119 0.11 -1.34 1.40
CA ARG A 119 1.01 -1.63 0.28
C ARG A 119 0.35 -1.21 -1.02
N ILE A 120 1.15 -1.00 -2.06
CA ILE A 120 0.65 -0.44 -3.31
C ILE A 120 0.87 -1.41 -4.47
N VAL A 121 -0.17 -1.59 -5.27
CA VAL A 121 -0.07 -2.03 -6.66
C VAL A 121 -0.20 -0.80 -7.54
N ALA A 122 0.94 -0.35 -8.06
CA ALA A 122 1.02 0.86 -8.87
C ALA A 122 0.56 0.57 -10.31
N GLN A 123 0.27 1.63 -11.06
CA GLN A 123 0.35 1.56 -12.51
C GLN A 123 1.65 2.14 -13.01
N ILE A 124 2.12 1.58 -14.10
CA ILE A 124 3.34 2.00 -14.77
C ILE A 124 3.15 1.89 -16.27
N ASP A 125 3.73 2.84 -17.00
CA ASP A 125 3.86 2.75 -18.44
C ASP A 125 5.01 1.79 -18.78
N ASP A 126 4.64 0.57 -19.16
CA ASP A 126 5.54 -0.52 -19.52
C ASP A 126 6.21 -0.35 -20.90
N LYS A 127 5.84 0.70 -21.66
CA LYS A 127 6.46 1.02 -22.96
C LYS A 127 7.58 2.04 -22.86
N LYS A 128 7.73 2.71 -21.73
CA LYS A 128 8.84 3.66 -21.53
C LYS A 128 10.18 2.93 -21.51
N GLY A 129 11.16 3.50 -22.22
CA GLY A 129 12.51 2.94 -22.29
C GLY A 129 13.22 2.85 -20.93
N ASP A 130 12.81 3.67 -19.95
CA ASP A 130 13.35 3.71 -18.59
C ASP A 130 12.51 2.93 -17.56
N VAL A 131 11.53 2.12 -17.99
CA VAL A 131 10.61 1.40 -17.10
C VAL A 131 11.32 0.62 -15.99
N VAL A 132 12.45 -0.04 -16.29
CA VAL A 132 13.22 -0.81 -15.31
C VAL A 132 13.76 0.08 -14.19
N ILE A 133 14.18 1.30 -14.51
CA ILE A 133 14.66 2.27 -13.52
C ILE A 133 13.49 2.75 -12.67
N LEU A 134 12.36 3.07 -13.31
CA LEU A 134 11.14 3.52 -12.62
C LEU A 134 10.61 2.46 -11.64
N MET A 135 10.56 1.18 -12.05
CA MET A 135 10.14 0.08 -11.17
C MET A 135 11.02 -0.04 -9.92
N LYS A 136 12.35 0.09 -10.09
CA LYS A 136 13.31 0.05 -8.96
C LYS A 136 13.17 1.24 -8.02
N GLN A 137 12.84 2.41 -8.56
CA GLN A 137 12.56 3.60 -7.75
C GLN A 137 11.26 3.43 -6.95
N MET A 138 10.19 2.96 -7.60
CA MET A 138 8.89 2.73 -6.96
C MET A 138 8.91 1.68 -5.86
N LEU A 139 9.77 0.66 -5.95
CA LEU A 139 9.95 -0.32 -4.87
C LEU A 139 10.30 0.34 -3.52
N LYS A 140 10.92 1.51 -3.53
CA LYS A 140 11.30 2.27 -2.33
C LYS A 140 10.14 3.10 -1.75
N THR A 141 8.97 3.10 -2.40
CA THR A 141 7.83 3.98 -2.06
C THR A 141 6.59 3.19 -1.67
N GLY A 142 6.75 2.00 -1.11
CA GLY A 142 5.64 1.14 -0.69
C GLY A 142 4.99 0.32 -1.82
N VAL A 143 5.42 0.52 -3.07
CA VAL A 143 4.98 -0.27 -4.22
C VAL A 143 5.58 -1.68 -4.15
N THR A 144 4.72 -2.68 -4.28
CA THR A 144 5.10 -4.11 -4.23
C THR A 144 4.58 -4.90 -5.41
N GLY A 145 3.80 -4.27 -6.29
CA GLY A 145 3.32 -4.87 -7.53
C GLY A 145 2.93 -3.80 -8.54
N PHE A 146 2.66 -4.24 -9.77
CA PHE A 146 2.19 -3.38 -10.86
C PHE A 146 0.95 -4.00 -11.50
N ARG A 147 -0.05 -3.17 -11.77
CA ARG A 147 -1.20 -3.55 -12.60
C ARG A 147 -0.92 -3.14 -14.04
N ILE A 148 -0.90 -4.13 -14.93
CA ILE A 148 -0.74 -3.93 -16.38
C ILE A 148 -2.05 -4.41 -17.02
N GLY A 149 -2.86 -3.47 -17.52
CA GLY A 149 -4.13 -3.77 -18.19
C GLY A 149 -3.98 -3.81 -19.72
N PRO A 150 -4.93 -4.43 -20.44
CA PRO A 150 -5.10 -4.19 -21.87
C PRO A 150 -5.46 -2.71 -22.07
N ARG A 151 -4.79 -2.01 -22.99
CA ARG A 151 -4.93 -0.54 -23.15
C ARG A 151 -5.43 -0.19 -24.55
N ASP A 152 -6.65 0.33 -24.61
CA ASP A 152 -7.25 0.95 -25.81
C ASP A 152 -7.07 2.48 -25.80
N ASP A 153 -6.66 3.07 -24.68
CA ASP A 153 -6.37 4.50 -24.50
C ASP A 153 -4.93 4.88 -24.85
N GLN A 154 -4.38 4.21 -25.87
CA GLN A 154 -3.08 4.55 -26.48
C GLN A 154 -3.21 5.90 -27.21
N PRO A 155 -2.17 6.75 -27.22
CA PRO A 155 -2.07 7.80 -28.23
C PRO A 155 -1.96 7.21 -29.65
#